data_AF-A0A8J5WUW0-F1
#
_entry.id   AF-A0A8J5WUW0-F1
#
_cell.length_a   1.000
_cell.length_b   1.000
_cell.length_c   1.000
_cell.angle_alpha   90.00
_cell.angle_beta   90.00
_cell.angle_gamma   90.00
#
_symmetry.space_group_name_H-M   'P 1'
#
loop_
_entity.id
_entity.type
_entity.pdbx_description
1 polymer ?
#
loop_
_entity_poly.entity_id
_entity_poly.type
_entity_poly.pdbx_seq_one_letter_code
_entity_poly.pdbx_strand_id
1 'polypeptide(L)'
;MATPTVDGAKEVLSYLGSKDSGRSTAQKVVVTDLREEVVVYIKGTPFVLRELDQPVDTLKHVGISGPMVENIEARLKEDILSEVKQQGGQLLLHQEEFNSSTNQCSVLGYWEHIGLDDVMTPAEVYSALRDQGYCIEYKRIPLTREREALAADVDAVQSSIDETARYYIFISHTGYGGVAYAMAITCLGLGADEKFVMEQTAETHFVSTSLSESMSIKTSAEIALRQGDYRDILNLTRVLVHGPKCKEDVDTVIDRCIGAGHLLEDIMHYRKALQDCSHDDDETWSYLMDMGTKAMRRYFFLITFRSYLYCTSLREPTFASWMEARPELGHLCDNLKLDK
;
A
#
# COMPACT_ATOMS: atom_id res chain seq x y z
N MET A 1 7.68 1.30 2.12
CA MET A 1 8.58 2.44 2.37
C MET A 1 8.03 3.69 1.69
N ALA A 2 8.38 4.88 2.21
CA ALA A 2 8.11 6.13 1.51
C ALA A 2 8.94 6.22 0.22
N THR A 3 8.62 7.17 -0.65
CA THR A 3 9.32 7.33 -1.93
C THR A 3 10.78 7.72 -1.69
N PRO A 4 11.76 6.88 -2.11
CA PRO A 4 13.17 7.15 -1.86
C PRO A 4 13.74 8.12 -2.90
N THR A 5 14.87 8.74 -2.59
CA THR A 5 15.76 9.28 -3.63
C THR A 5 16.39 8.13 -4.42
N VAL A 6 16.97 8.41 -5.58
CA VAL A 6 17.69 7.39 -6.37
C VAL A 6 18.81 6.74 -5.55
N ASP A 7 19.54 7.53 -4.77
CA ASP A 7 20.60 7.00 -3.92
C ASP A 7 20.06 6.21 -2.73
N GLY A 8 18.96 6.66 -2.11
CA GLY A 8 18.27 5.88 -1.07
C GLY A 8 17.76 4.54 -1.59
N ALA A 9 17.25 4.50 -2.82
CA ALA A 9 16.85 3.25 -3.47
C ALA A 9 18.05 2.32 -3.69
N LYS A 10 19.20 2.85 -4.17
CA LYS A 10 20.43 2.06 -4.31
C LYS A 10 20.92 1.50 -2.97
N GLU A 11 20.88 2.29 -1.90
CA GLU A 11 21.29 1.86 -0.57
C GLU A 11 20.44 0.70 -0.07
N VAL A 12 19.10 0.82 -0.15
CA VAL A 12 18.17 -0.25 0.23
C VAL A 12 18.41 -1.50 -0.60
N LEU A 13 18.52 -1.38 -1.93
CA LEU A 13 18.75 -2.51 -2.82
C LEU A 13 20.11 -3.20 -2.56
N SER A 14 21.15 -2.41 -2.29
CA SER A 14 22.48 -2.94 -1.96
C SER A 14 22.47 -3.66 -0.62
N TYR A 15 21.76 -3.12 0.37
CA TYR A 15 21.55 -3.76 1.68
C TYR A 15 20.85 -5.12 1.55
N LEU A 16 19.87 -5.23 0.64
CA LEU A 16 19.18 -6.49 0.34
C LEU A 16 20.02 -7.47 -0.51
N GLY A 17 21.24 -7.11 -0.87
CA GLY A 17 22.13 -7.97 -1.66
C GLY A 17 21.65 -8.19 -3.10
N SER A 18 20.90 -7.24 -3.67
CA SER A 18 20.37 -7.36 -5.02
C SER A 18 21.37 -6.94 -6.11
N LYS A 19 22.50 -6.33 -5.74
CA LYS A 19 23.55 -5.96 -6.70
C LYS A 19 24.48 -7.15 -6.97
N ASP A 20 24.64 -7.52 -8.24
CA ASP A 20 25.63 -8.52 -8.63
C ASP A 20 27.03 -8.00 -8.32
N SER A 21 27.70 -8.69 -7.39
CA SER A 21 29.04 -8.36 -6.91
C SER A 21 30.09 -9.36 -7.41
N GLY A 22 29.71 -10.32 -8.26
CA GLY A 22 30.56 -11.39 -8.78
C GLY A 22 31.01 -12.43 -7.76
N ARG A 23 30.62 -12.29 -6.48
CA ARG A 23 30.99 -13.18 -5.35
C ARG A 23 29.86 -14.06 -4.84
N SER A 24 28.61 -13.69 -5.10
CA SER A 24 27.40 -14.40 -4.68
C SER A 24 26.25 -14.08 -5.63
N THR A 25 25.32 -15.02 -5.78
CA THR A 25 24.10 -14.81 -6.58
C THR A 25 23.30 -13.63 -6.01
N ALA A 26 23.04 -12.62 -6.84
CA ALA A 26 22.23 -11.47 -6.46
C ALA A 26 20.83 -11.91 -6.03
N GLN A 27 20.33 -11.33 -4.94
CA GLN A 27 18.97 -11.60 -4.48
C GLN A 27 17.96 -10.85 -5.36
N LYS A 28 16.99 -11.56 -5.94
CA LYS A 28 15.93 -10.92 -6.71
C LYS A 28 14.99 -10.15 -5.79
N VAL A 29 14.70 -8.89 -6.15
CA VAL A 29 13.79 -8.00 -5.42
C VAL A 29 12.67 -7.55 -6.36
N VAL A 30 11.41 -7.72 -5.94
CA VAL A 30 10.26 -7.14 -6.63
C VAL A 30 9.93 -5.79 -5.98
N VAL A 31 9.90 -4.73 -6.77
CA VAL A 31 9.56 -3.37 -6.35
C VAL A 31 8.19 -3.01 -6.92
N THR A 32 7.20 -2.88 -6.06
CA THR A 32 5.83 -2.51 -6.42
C THR A 32 5.55 -1.09 -5.95
N ASP A 33 5.31 -0.20 -6.90
CA ASP A 33 4.97 1.19 -6.65
C ASP A 33 3.45 1.36 -6.61
N LEU A 34 2.93 1.70 -5.43
CA LEU A 34 1.49 1.76 -5.14
C LEU A 34 0.88 3.15 -5.36
N ARG A 35 1.65 4.08 -5.90
CA ARG A 35 1.27 5.49 -6.00
C ARG A 35 0.30 5.74 -7.14
N GLU A 36 -0.78 6.47 -6.84
CA GLU A 36 -1.66 7.09 -7.84
C GLU A 36 -1.14 8.46 -8.28
N GLU A 37 -0.25 9.06 -7.49
CA GLU A 37 0.32 10.37 -7.77
C GLU A 37 1.33 10.31 -8.91
N VAL A 38 1.37 11.33 -9.77
CA VAL A 38 2.40 11.46 -10.80
C VAL A 38 3.71 11.88 -10.16
N VAL A 39 4.77 11.09 -10.35
CA VAL A 39 6.10 11.33 -9.78
C VAL A 39 7.11 11.55 -10.89
N VAL A 40 8.04 12.48 -10.67
CA VAL A 40 9.21 12.67 -11.53
C VAL A 40 10.45 12.83 -10.65
N TYR A 41 11.57 12.24 -11.07
CA TYR A 41 12.85 12.43 -10.42
C TYR A 41 13.62 13.54 -11.12
N ILE A 42 14.09 14.51 -10.35
CA ILE A 42 14.96 15.60 -10.82
C ILE A 42 16.25 15.52 -10.03
N LYS A 43 17.37 15.28 -10.72
CA LYS A 43 18.70 15.04 -10.11
C LYS A 43 18.68 13.95 -9.03
N GLY A 44 17.86 12.93 -9.24
CA GLY A 44 17.71 11.82 -8.31
C GLY A 44 16.79 12.08 -7.10
N THR A 45 16.20 13.26 -6.98
CA THR A 45 15.20 13.59 -5.95
C THR A 45 13.79 13.48 -6.52
N PRO A 46 12.86 12.76 -5.85
CA PRO A 46 11.48 12.64 -6.32
C PRO A 46 10.66 13.91 -6.04
N PHE A 47 9.94 14.37 -7.06
CA PHE A 47 8.95 15.44 -7.01
C PHE A 47 7.59 14.89 -7.41
N VAL A 48 6.54 15.53 -6.90
CA VAL A 48 5.16 15.13 -7.12
C VAL A 48 4.41 16.27 -7.78
N LEU A 49 3.61 15.96 -8.80
CA LEU A 49 2.76 16.96 -9.46
C LEU A 49 1.62 17.39 -8.51
N ARG A 50 1.40 18.69 -8.40
CA ARG A 50 0.35 19.30 -7.58
C ARG A 50 -0.29 20.47 -8.30
N GLU A 51 -1.52 20.77 -7.91
CA GLU A 51 -2.22 21.96 -8.40
C GLU A 51 -1.68 23.22 -7.74
N LEU A 52 -1.63 24.32 -8.49
CA LEU A 52 -1.05 25.57 -8.01
C LEU A 52 -1.87 26.21 -6.87
N ASP A 53 -3.19 26.04 -6.89
CA ASP A 53 -4.11 26.55 -5.88
C ASP A 53 -4.25 25.61 -4.66
N GLN A 54 -3.80 24.37 -4.76
CA GLN A 54 -3.77 23.37 -3.69
C GLN A 54 -2.38 22.74 -3.54
N PRO A 55 -1.33 23.52 -3.26
CA PRO A 55 0.06 23.05 -3.31
C PRO A 55 0.43 22.09 -2.18
N VAL A 56 -0.42 21.96 -1.15
CA VAL A 56 -0.25 21.00 -0.03
C VAL A 56 -1.01 19.69 -0.27
N ASP A 57 -1.96 19.69 -1.20
CA ASP A 57 -2.70 18.50 -1.58
C ASP A 57 -2.05 17.87 -2.78
N THR A 58 -2.02 16.53 -2.78
CA THR A 58 -1.45 15.82 -3.91
C THR A 58 -2.50 15.58 -4.97
N LEU A 59 -2.19 15.94 -6.22
CA LEU A 59 -3.08 15.65 -7.34
C LEU A 59 -3.15 14.12 -7.54
N LYS A 60 -4.29 13.53 -7.21
CA LYS A 60 -4.56 12.11 -7.32
C LYS A 60 -5.61 11.86 -8.38
N HIS A 61 -5.36 10.88 -9.24
CA HIS A 61 -6.37 10.34 -10.15
C HIS A 61 -6.94 9.06 -9.54
N VAL A 62 -7.90 9.18 -8.62
CA VAL A 62 -8.44 8.02 -7.90
C VAL A 62 -8.96 6.96 -8.89
N GLY A 63 -8.47 5.73 -8.78
CA GLY A 63 -8.87 4.62 -9.65
C GLY A 63 -8.07 4.50 -10.96
N ILE A 64 -7.04 5.33 -11.18
CA ILE A 64 -6.17 5.26 -12.36
C ILE A 64 -5.40 3.92 -12.42
N SER A 65 -5.11 3.46 -13.65
CA SER A 65 -4.28 2.27 -13.86
C SER A 65 -2.79 2.62 -13.88
N GLY A 66 -1.93 1.68 -13.49
CA GLY A 66 -0.47 1.86 -13.51
C GLY A 66 0.07 2.38 -14.83
N PRO A 67 -0.24 1.74 -15.99
CA PRO A 67 0.20 2.21 -17.29
C PRO A 67 -0.28 3.62 -17.64
N MET A 68 -1.46 4.03 -17.17
CA MET A 68 -1.96 5.38 -17.39
C MET A 68 -1.18 6.41 -16.57
N VAL A 69 -0.84 6.09 -15.31
CA VAL A 69 0.03 6.97 -14.50
C VAL A 69 1.41 7.11 -15.14
N GLU A 70 2.03 6.00 -15.55
CA GLU A 70 3.34 6.02 -16.23
C GLU A 70 3.31 6.85 -17.52
N ASN A 71 2.22 6.80 -18.29
CA ASN A 71 2.04 7.66 -19.46
C ASN A 71 1.96 9.15 -19.10
N ILE A 72 1.31 9.50 -17.98
CA ILE A 72 1.25 10.89 -17.52
C ILE A 72 2.63 11.34 -17.01
N GLU A 73 3.36 10.48 -16.31
CA GLU A 73 4.75 10.73 -15.86
C GLU A 73 5.69 10.98 -17.05
N ALA A 74 5.57 10.17 -18.12
CA ALA A 74 6.35 10.36 -19.34
C ALA A 74 6.05 11.70 -20.02
N ARG A 75 4.77 12.07 -20.12
CA ARG A 75 4.36 13.38 -20.67
C ARG A 75 4.83 14.53 -19.79
N LEU A 76 4.72 14.42 -18.47
CA LEU A 76 5.23 15.43 -17.55
C LEU A 76 6.74 15.63 -17.71
N LYS A 77 7.51 14.55 -17.91
CA LYS A 77 8.93 14.64 -18.24
C LYS A 77 9.16 15.42 -19.54
N GLU A 78 8.40 15.15 -20.60
CA GLU A 78 8.51 15.89 -21.88
C GLU A 78 8.20 17.39 -21.72
N ASP A 79 7.17 17.72 -20.93
CA ASP A 79 6.78 19.09 -20.62
C ASP A 79 7.90 19.81 -19.85
N ILE A 80 8.44 19.17 -18.81
CA ILE A 80 9.58 19.70 -18.03
C ILE A 80 10.79 19.95 -18.94
N LEU A 81 11.17 18.98 -19.77
CA LEU A 81 12.31 19.14 -20.68
C LEU A 81 12.09 20.25 -21.71
N SER A 82 10.85 20.48 -22.12
CA SER A 82 10.47 21.58 -23.01
C SER A 82 10.58 22.92 -22.31
N GLU A 83 10.12 23.02 -21.07
CA GLU A 83 10.23 24.22 -20.23
C GLU A 83 11.69 24.58 -19.96
N VAL A 84 12.50 23.61 -19.53
CA VAL A 84 13.94 23.77 -19.27
C VAL A 84 14.67 24.30 -20.52
N LYS A 85 14.35 23.80 -21.73
CA LYS A 85 14.93 24.32 -22.98
C LYS A 85 14.55 25.77 -23.25
N GLN A 86 13.31 26.18 -22.94
CA GLN A 86 12.83 27.54 -23.15
C GLN A 86 13.42 28.52 -22.13
N GLN A 87 13.62 28.08 -20.89
CA GLN A 87 14.09 28.91 -19.77
C GLN A 87 15.62 28.85 -19.57
N GLY A 88 16.38 28.40 -20.57
CA GLY A 88 17.84 28.40 -20.51
C GLY A 88 18.42 27.45 -19.46
N GLY A 89 17.75 26.34 -19.20
CA GLY A 89 18.16 25.32 -18.24
C GLY A 89 17.58 25.48 -16.84
N GLN A 90 16.66 26.42 -16.61
CA GLN A 90 16.07 26.65 -15.28
C GLN A 90 14.66 26.04 -15.18
N LEU A 91 14.31 25.53 -14.00
CA LEU A 91 12.97 25.10 -13.64
C LEU A 91 12.64 25.56 -12.23
N LEU A 92 11.42 26.03 -12.02
CA LEU A 92 10.92 26.39 -10.69
C LEU A 92 10.39 25.15 -9.99
N LEU A 93 11.04 24.78 -8.89
CA LEU A 93 10.64 23.67 -8.04
C LEU A 93 10.10 24.17 -6.72
N HIS A 94 9.32 23.34 -6.04
CA HIS A 94 8.76 23.65 -4.74
C HIS A 94 9.15 22.56 -3.74
N GLN A 95 9.48 22.97 -2.52
CA GLN A 95 9.72 22.07 -1.40
C GLN A 95 8.85 22.45 -0.21
N GLU A 96 8.42 21.44 0.54
CA GLU A 96 7.78 21.63 1.84
C GLU A 96 8.84 21.77 2.93
N GLU A 97 8.77 22.86 3.68
CA GLU A 97 9.56 23.05 4.89
C GLU A 97 8.65 23.04 6.11
N PHE A 98 8.89 22.10 7.01
CA PHE A 98 8.23 22.03 8.30
C PHE A 98 9.04 22.80 9.35
N ASN A 99 8.40 23.80 9.96
CA ASN A 99 8.97 24.55 11.06
C ASN A 99 8.55 23.91 12.39
N SER A 100 9.50 23.22 13.04
CA SER A 100 9.27 22.55 14.32
C SER A 100 8.91 23.48 15.48
N SER A 101 9.23 24.78 15.37
CA SER A 101 8.95 25.77 16.42
C SER A 101 7.51 26.30 16.33
N THR A 102 6.99 26.45 15.11
CA THR A 102 5.62 26.95 14.87
C THR A 102 4.62 25.82 14.59
N ASN A 103 5.10 24.58 14.40
CA ASN A 103 4.31 23.42 13.98
C ASN A 103 3.53 23.71 12.68
N GLN A 104 4.15 24.45 11.76
CA GLN A 104 3.57 24.84 10.48
C GLN A 104 4.42 24.33 9.32
N CYS A 105 3.75 23.95 8.22
CA CYS A 105 4.39 23.60 6.95
C CYS A 105 4.22 24.77 5.97
N SER A 106 5.29 25.13 5.27
CA SER A 106 5.27 26.13 4.20
C SER A 106 5.85 25.56 2.91
N VAL A 107 5.28 25.94 1.78
CA VAL A 107 5.79 25.58 0.45
C VAL A 107 6.69 26.69 -0.07
N LEU A 108 7.96 26.38 -0.31
CA LEU A 108 8.96 27.33 -0.81
C LEU A 108 9.37 27.00 -2.24
N GLY A 109 9.28 27.99 -3.12
CA GLY A 109 9.74 27.90 -4.50
C GLY A 109 11.23 28.24 -4.63
N TYR A 110 11.96 27.46 -5.41
CA TYR A 110 13.36 27.72 -5.72
C TYR A 110 13.69 27.35 -7.17
N TRP A 111 14.58 28.12 -7.79
CA TRP A 111 15.05 27.88 -9.15
C TRP A 111 16.19 26.87 -9.13
N GLU A 112 16.04 25.79 -9.89
CA GLU A 112 17.06 24.75 -10.06
C GLU A 112 17.55 24.74 -11.51
N HIS A 113 18.86 24.55 -11.71
CA HIS A 113 19.42 24.38 -13.05
C HIS A 113 19.42 22.90 -13.43
N ILE A 114 18.69 22.52 -14.48
CA ILE A 114 18.41 21.14 -14.85
C ILE A 114 18.99 20.85 -16.23
N GLY A 115 19.80 19.79 -16.32
CA GLY A 115 20.25 19.20 -17.58
C GLY A 115 19.21 18.24 -18.17
N LEU A 116 19.36 17.89 -19.46
CA LEU A 116 18.41 16.99 -20.13
C LEU A 116 18.39 15.57 -19.56
N ASP A 117 19.51 15.12 -18.99
CA ASP A 117 19.66 13.80 -18.38
C ASP A 117 19.29 13.78 -16.89
N ASP A 118 18.95 14.94 -16.31
CA ASP A 118 18.63 15.07 -14.88
C ASP A 118 17.16 14.71 -14.57
N VAL A 119 16.31 14.51 -15.58
CA VAL A 119 14.88 14.24 -15.42
C VAL A 119 14.55 12.79 -15.79
N MET A 120 13.99 12.04 -14.84
CA MET A 120 13.63 10.64 -15.03
C MET A 120 12.24 10.33 -14.48
N THR A 121 11.50 9.45 -15.13
CA THR A 121 10.29 8.84 -14.52
C THR A 121 10.70 7.74 -13.53
N PRO A 122 9.83 7.34 -12.59
CA PRO A 122 10.06 6.18 -11.73
C PRO A 122 10.44 4.91 -12.53
N ALA A 123 9.73 4.62 -13.62
CA ALA A 123 10.03 3.47 -14.47
C ALA A 123 11.45 3.55 -15.07
N GLU A 124 11.88 4.73 -15.52
CA GLU A 124 13.24 4.95 -16.02
C GLU A 124 14.29 4.80 -14.91
N VAL A 125 14.02 5.30 -13.70
CA VAL A 125 14.92 5.14 -12.54
C VAL A 125 15.17 3.66 -12.25
N TYR A 126 14.11 2.88 -12.08
CA TYR A 126 14.26 1.44 -11.77
C TYR A 126 14.79 0.65 -12.98
N SER A 127 14.53 1.08 -14.22
CA SER A 127 15.19 0.53 -15.40
C SER A 127 16.69 0.76 -15.35
N ALA A 128 17.14 1.99 -15.08
CA ALA A 128 18.56 2.33 -15.00
C ALA A 128 19.27 1.61 -13.85
N LEU A 129 18.59 1.38 -12.72
CA LEU A 129 19.13 0.56 -11.62
C LEU A 129 19.31 -0.90 -12.05
N ARG A 130 18.33 -1.48 -12.76
CA ARG A 130 18.50 -2.83 -13.32
C ARG A 130 19.71 -2.90 -14.26
N ASP A 131 19.88 -1.91 -15.12
CA ASP A 131 21.00 -1.82 -16.06
C ASP A 131 22.36 -1.62 -15.34
N GLN A 132 22.36 -1.09 -14.12
CA GLN A 132 23.52 -1.01 -13.22
C GLN A 132 23.83 -2.33 -12.47
N GLY A 133 23.13 -3.42 -12.78
CA GLY A 133 23.38 -4.76 -12.24
C GLY A 133 22.59 -5.09 -10.97
N TYR A 134 21.55 -4.32 -10.64
CA TYR A 134 20.61 -4.68 -9.58
C TYR A 134 19.57 -5.70 -10.11
N CYS A 135 19.41 -6.83 -9.43
CA CYS A 135 18.45 -7.88 -9.75
C CYS A 135 17.05 -7.48 -9.27
N ILE A 136 16.39 -6.60 -10.02
CA ILE A 136 15.10 -6.02 -9.66
C ILE A 136 14.05 -6.16 -10.76
N GLU A 137 12.80 -6.30 -10.34
CA GLU A 137 11.62 -6.18 -11.19
C GLU A 137 10.73 -5.06 -10.64
N TYR A 138 10.39 -4.08 -11.47
CA TYR A 138 9.57 -2.93 -11.08
C TYR A 138 8.19 -3.03 -11.71
N LYS A 139 7.13 -2.78 -10.94
CA LYS A 139 5.74 -2.68 -11.41
C LYS A 139 5.01 -1.53 -10.72
N ARG A 140 4.25 -0.76 -11.49
CA ARG A 140 3.33 0.28 -10.97
C ARG A 140 1.93 -0.30 -10.80
N ILE A 141 1.45 -0.39 -9.56
CA ILE A 141 0.12 -0.91 -9.22
C ILE A 141 -0.55 0.06 -8.23
N PRO A 142 -1.23 1.12 -8.71
CA PRO A 142 -1.79 2.14 -7.83
C PRO A 142 -2.82 1.56 -6.83
N LEU A 143 -2.50 1.61 -5.55
CA LEU A 143 -3.34 1.16 -4.43
C LEU A 143 -3.19 2.15 -3.27
N THR A 144 -3.89 3.27 -3.35
CA THR A 144 -3.98 4.23 -2.25
C THR A 144 -5.06 3.81 -1.25
N ARG A 145 -5.12 4.48 -0.09
CA ARG A 145 -6.15 4.22 0.93
C ARG A 145 -7.50 4.84 0.56
N GLU A 146 -7.47 5.90 -0.24
CA GLU A 146 -8.63 6.69 -0.65
C GLU A 146 -9.38 6.05 -1.83
N ARG A 147 -8.69 5.22 -2.63
CA ARG A 147 -9.32 4.41 -3.67
C ARG A 147 -10.22 3.33 -3.06
N GLU A 148 -11.33 3.03 -3.73
CA GLU A 148 -12.13 1.86 -3.44
C GLU A 148 -11.41 0.59 -3.92
N ALA A 149 -11.22 -0.38 -3.03
CA ALA A 149 -10.57 -1.63 -3.39
C ALA A 149 -11.46 -2.48 -4.31
N LEU A 150 -10.84 -3.10 -5.31
CA LEU A 150 -11.49 -4.00 -6.26
C LEU A 150 -10.84 -5.40 -6.21
N ALA A 151 -11.58 -6.43 -6.62
CA ALA A 151 -11.01 -7.77 -6.73
C ALA A 151 -9.86 -7.83 -7.74
N ALA A 152 -9.93 -7.04 -8.82
CA ALA A 152 -8.85 -6.91 -9.80
C ALA A 152 -7.56 -6.31 -9.20
N ASP A 153 -7.64 -5.54 -8.11
CA ASP A 153 -6.44 -5.02 -7.43
C ASP A 153 -5.66 -6.17 -6.75
N VAL A 154 -6.37 -7.17 -6.23
CA VAL A 154 -5.76 -8.39 -5.66
C VAL A 154 -5.06 -9.18 -6.76
N ASP A 155 -5.71 -9.38 -7.91
CA ASP A 155 -5.12 -10.03 -9.08
C ASP A 155 -3.86 -9.29 -9.57
N ALA A 156 -3.90 -7.96 -9.60
CA ALA A 156 -2.76 -7.15 -10.00
C ALA A 156 -1.57 -7.36 -9.05
N VAL A 157 -1.77 -7.32 -7.73
CA VAL A 157 -0.71 -7.59 -6.77
C VAL A 157 -0.22 -9.04 -6.87
N GLN A 158 -1.13 -10.02 -7.01
CA GLN A 158 -0.74 -11.43 -7.23
C GLN A 158 0.14 -11.62 -8.47
N SER A 159 -0.14 -10.90 -9.56
CA SER A 159 0.66 -10.98 -10.78
C SER A 159 2.10 -10.45 -10.63
N SER A 160 2.40 -9.76 -9.52
CA SER A 160 3.75 -9.33 -9.16
C SER A 160 4.52 -10.34 -8.32
N ILE A 161 3.86 -11.40 -7.83
CA ILE A 161 4.49 -12.45 -7.05
C ILE A 161 5.39 -13.29 -7.95
N ASP A 162 6.68 -13.29 -7.64
CA ASP A 162 7.66 -14.21 -8.21
C ASP A 162 8.25 -15.10 -7.11
N GLU A 163 8.06 -16.41 -7.19
CA GLU A 163 8.56 -17.39 -6.21
C GLU A 163 10.11 -17.41 -6.07
N THR A 164 10.82 -16.89 -7.08
CA THR A 164 12.29 -16.75 -7.04
C THR A 164 12.75 -15.47 -6.34
N ALA A 165 11.84 -14.51 -6.12
CA ALA A 165 12.15 -13.28 -5.40
C ALA A 165 12.36 -13.56 -3.93
N ARG A 166 13.44 -12.99 -3.37
CA ARG A 166 13.72 -13.08 -1.93
C ARG A 166 13.01 -11.98 -1.15
N TYR A 167 12.85 -10.80 -1.77
CA TYR A 167 12.31 -9.62 -1.12
C TYR A 167 11.27 -8.93 -2.00
N TYR A 168 10.25 -8.36 -1.33
CA TYR A 168 9.24 -7.52 -1.93
C TYR A 168 9.29 -6.14 -1.27
N ILE A 169 9.38 -5.10 -2.06
CA ILE A 169 9.40 -3.71 -1.62
C ILE A 169 8.15 -3.03 -2.16
N PHE A 170 7.41 -2.36 -1.28
CA PHE A 170 6.24 -1.59 -1.64
C PHE A 170 6.51 -0.11 -1.40
N ILE A 171 6.25 0.72 -2.40
CA ILE A 171 6.45 2.16 -2.34
C ILE A 171 5.10 2.85 -2.28
N SER A 172 4.94 3.80 -1.37
CA SER A 172 3.82 4.74 -1.37
C SER A 172 4.32 6.14 -1.01
N HIS A 173 3.41 7.13 -0.94
CA HIS A 173 3.76 8.48 -0.50
C HIS A 173 4.40 8.47 0.90
N THR A 174 3.75 7.84 1.89
CA THR A 174 4.18 7.84 3.29
C THR A 174 4.82 6.54 3.74
N GLY A 175 4.74 5.47 2.94
CA GLY A 175 5.10 4.12 3.35
C GLY A 175 4.04 3.40 4.18
N TYR A 176 2.89 4.03 4.41
CA TYR A 176 1.76 3.46 5.16
C TYR A 176 0.51 3.29 4.28
N GLY A 177 -0.56 2.72 4.86
CA GLY A 177 -1.90 2.66 4.27
C GLY A 177 -2.02 1.51 3.28
N GLY A 178 -2.07 1.82 1.98
CA GLY A 178 -2.19 0.81 0.91
C GLY A 178 -1.04 -0.21 0.88
N VAL A 179 0.11 0.16 1.45
CA VAL A 179 1.27 -0.73 1.64
C VAL A 179 0.90 -1.97 2.46
N ALA A 180 0.23 -1.80 3.60
CA ALA A 180 -0.16 -2.93 4.46
C ALA A 180 -1.10 -3.90 3.72
N TYR A 181 -2.00 -3.38 2.90
CA TYR A 181 -2.93 -4.18 2.10
C TYR A 181 -2.20 -4.98 1.00
N ALA A 182 -1.30 -4.35 0.24
CA ALA A 182 -0.50 -5.04 -0.77
C ALA A 182 0.46 -6.08 -0.16
N MET A 183 1.05 -5.78 1.01
CA MET A 183 1.84 -6.73 1.78
C MET A 183 1.00 -7.94 2.22
N ALA A 184 -0.21 -7.71 2.76
CA ALA A 184 -1.09 -8.78 3.18
C ALA A 184 -1.49 -9.70 2.02
N ILE A 185 -1.86 -9.15 0.86
CA ILE A 185 -2.14 -9.93 -0.36
C ILE A 185 -0.93 -10.79 -0.74
N THR A 186 0.26 -10.20 -0.71
CA THR A 186 1.51 -10.90 -1.07
C THR A 186 1.85 -12.03 -0.09
N CYS A 187 1.72 -11.78 1.22
CA CYS A 187 1.95 -12.77 2.27
C CYS A 187 0.98 -13.96 2.14
N LEU A 188 -0.31 -13.69 1.89
CA LEU A 188 -1.31 -14.72 1.68
C LEU A 188 -0.99 -15.53 0.40
N GLY A 189 -0.68 -14.86 -0.71
CA GLY A 189 -0.34 -15.52 -1.98
C GLY A 189 0.91 -16.39 -1.92
N LEU A 190 1.87 -16.07 -1.06
CA LEU A 190 3.10 -16.86 -0.86
C LEU A 190 2.96 -18.02 0.14
N GLY A 191 1.80 -18.16 0.80
CA GLY A 191 1.59 -19.12 1.89
C GLY A 191 2.51 -18.87 3.09
N ALA A 192 2.84 -17.60 3.37
CA ALA A 192 3.79 -17.23 4.42
C ALA A 192 3.26 -17.49 5.85
N ASP A 193 1.96 -17.75 5.98
CA ASP A 193 1.32 -18.22 7.21
C ASP A 193 1.59 -19.72 7.45
N GLU A 194 1.46 -20.55 6.41
CA GLU A 194 1.69 -22.01 6.49
C GLU A 194 3.17 -22.37 6.74
N LYS A 195 4.10 -21.65 6.10
CA LYS A 195 5.55 -21.88 6.27
C LYS A 195 6.03 -21.61 7.71
N PHE A 196 5.31 -20.77 8.46
CA PHE A 196 5.69 -20.37 9.81
C PHE A 196 5.13 -21.28 10.91
N VAL A 197 3.99 -21.96 10.68
CA VAL A 197 3.48 -22.99 11.61
C VAL A 197 4.52 -24.11 11.78
N MET A 198 5.31 -24.37 10.73
CA MET A 198 6.38 -25.36 10.74
C MET A 198 7.67 -24.86 11.43
N GLU A 199 7.93 -23.54 11.45
CA GLU A 199 9.08 -22.94 12.14
C GLU A 199 8.81 -22.66 13.63
N GLN A 200 7.56 -22.34 14.03
CA GLN A 200 7.20 -22.18 15.45
C GLN A 200 7.31 -23.48 16.27
N THR A 201 7.26 -24.66 15.62
CA THR A 201 7.54 -25.93 16.30
C THR A 201 9.03 -26.16 16.61
N ALA A 202 9.95 -25.31 16.11
CA ALA A 202 11.38 -25.54 16.24
C ALA A 202 12.09 -24.62 17.25
N GLU A 203 11.63 -23.40 17.51
CA GLU A 203 12.34 -22.49 18.45
C GLU A 203 11.39 -21.56 19.23
N THR A 204 10.95 -21.99 20.41
CA THR A 204 10.35 -21.10 21.41
C THR A 204 11.18 -21.06 22.68
N HIS A 205 12.18 -20.17 22.70
CA HIS A 205 12.69 -19.58 23.93
C HIS A 205 13.11 -18.14 23.67
N PHE A 206 12.14 -17.21 23.69
CA PHE A 206 12.44 -15.82 24.04
C PHE A 206 11.38 -15.29 24.98
N VAL A 207 11.86 -14.94 26.18
CA VAL A 207 11.08 -14.44 27.31
C VAL A 207 10.63 -13.02 27.00
N SER A 208 9.31 -12.81 26.94
CA SER A 208 8.73 -11.47 26.80
C SER A 208 8.54 -10.86 28.18
N THR A 209 9.30 -9.80 28.48
CA THR A 209 9.19 -9.03 29.72
C THR A 209 7.97 -8.12 29.63
N SER A 210 6.92 -8.45 30.37
CA SER A 210 5.71 -7.65 30.49
C SER A 210 5.98 -6.37 31.27
N LEU A 211 5.69 -5.21 30.67
CA LEU A 211 5.48 -3.95 31.38
C LEU A 211 3.98 -3.72 31.55
N SER A 212 3.59 -3.45 32.79
CA SER A 212 2.23 -3.25 33.26
C SER A 212 1.70 -1.86 32.88
N GLU A 213 0.64 -1.81 32.08
CA GLU A 213 -0.22 -0.63 31.92
C GLU A 213 -1.63 -0.95 32.44
N SER A 214 -2.23 0.07 33.05
CA SER A 214 -3.44 0.01 33.87
C SER A 214 -4.68 -0.49 33.13
N MET A 215 -5.37 -1.46 33.74
CA MET A 215 -6.62 -2.03 33.24
C MET A 215 -7.77 -1.02 33.31
N SER A 216 -8.17 -0.47 32.16
CA SER A 216 -9.54 -0.04 31.93
C SER A 216 -10.41 -1.27 31.65
N ILE A 217 -11.58 -1.38 32.27
CA ILE A 217 -12.54 -2.48 32.06
C ILE A 217 -13.09 -2.37 30.63
N LYS A 218 -12.48 -3.07 29.68
CA LYS A 218 -13.00 -3.16 28.30
C LYS A 218 -14.27 -4.00 28.30
N THR A 219 -15.33 -3.50 27.69
CA THR A 219 -16.61 -4.24 27.56
C THR A 219 -16.42 -5.42 26.61
N SER A 220 -17.12 -6.55 26.83
CA SER A 220 -17.05 -7.73 25.94
C SER A 220 -17.28 -7.40 24.45
N ALA A 221 -18.11 -6.38 24.16
CA ALA A 221 -18.36 -5.90 22.80
C ALA A 221 -17.14 -5.16 22.19
N GLU A 222 -16.41 -4.39 23.00
CA GLU A 222 -15.22 -3.67 22.53
C GLU A 222 -14.08 -4.64 22.20
N ILE A 223 -13.98 -5.75 22.95
CA ILE A 223 -13.03 -6.83 22.69
C ILE A 223 -13.37 -7.53 21.36
N ALA A 224 -14.64 -7.87 21.12
CA ALA A 224 -15.07 -8.47 19.86
C ALA A 224 -14.81 -7.55 18.65
N LEU A 225 -15.02 -6.24 18.80
CA LEU A 225 -14.72 -5.27 17.74
C LEU A 225 -13.22 -5.13 17.48
N ARG A 226 -12.38 -5.19 18.51
CA ARG A 226 -10.91 -5.27 18.36
C ARG A 226 -10.46 -6.54 17.64
N GLN A 227 -11.24 -7.60 17.76
CA GLN A 227 -11.02 -8.87 17.07
C GLN A 227 -11.60 -8.86 15.65
N GLY A 228 -12.16 -7.75 15.16
CA GLY A 228 -12.71 -7.66 13.81
C GLY A 228 -14.06 -8.36 13.62
N ASP A 229 -14.79 -8.67 14.70
CA ASP A 229 -16.08 -9.36 14.67
C ASP A 229 -17.24 -8.41 14.31
N TYR A 230 -17.10 -7.72 13.17
CA TYR A 230 -18.15 -6.89 12.60
C TYR A 230 -19.27 -7.76 12.04
N ARG A 231 -20.54 -7.34 12.15
CA ARG A 231 -21.69 -8.17 11.72
C ARG A 231 -21.54 -8.65 10.27
N ASP A 232 -21.12 -7.76 9.39
CA ASP A 232 -21.04 -8.07 7.95
C ASP A 232 -19.84 -8.97 7.63
N ILE A 233 -18.74 -8.88 8.40
CA ILE A 233 -17.62 -9.83 8.33
C ILE A 233 -18.03 -11.19 8.89
N LEU A 234 -18.79 -11.25 9.98
CA LEU A 234 -19.33 -12.51 10.49
C LEU A 234 -20.28 -13.16 9.47
N ASN A 235 -21.09 -12.38 8.76
CA ASN A 235 -21.93 -12.89 7.67
C ASN A 235 -21.08 -13.45 6.52
N LEU A 236 -19.99 -12.77 6.14
CA LEU A 236 -19.02 -13.28 5.17
C LEU A 236 -18.44 -14.63 5.63
N THR A 237 -17.94 -14.75 6.86
CA THR A 237 -17.33 -15.99 7.34
C THR A 237 -18.29 -17.19 7.37
N ARG A 238 -19.62 -16.95 7.43
CA ARG A 238 -20.63 -18.03 7.36
C ARG A 238 -20.83 -18.59 5.96
N VAL A 239 -20.57 -17.79 4.92
CA VAL A 239 -20.77 -18.20 3.52
C VAL A 239 -19.48 -18.70 2.87
N LEU A 240 -18.31 -18.32 3.40
CA LEU A 240 -17.02 -18.75 2.87
C LEU A 240 -16.67 -20.19 3.30
N VAL A 241 -16.03 -20.90 2.37
CA VAL A 241 -15.39 -22.18 2.67
C VAL A 241 -14.24 -21.92 3.66
N HIS A 242 -14.24 -22.65 4.78
CA HIS A 242 -13.30 -22.43 5.89
C HIS A 242 -13.32 -20.99 6.46
N GLY A 243 -14.44 -20.26 6.34
CA GLY A 243 -14.53 -18.83 6.65
C GLY A 243 -13.91 -18.39 7.99
N PRO A 244 -14.22 -19.01 9.14
CA PRO A 244 -13.59 -18.66 10.42
C PRO A 244 -12.06 -18.81 10.40
N LYS A 245 -11.55 -19.85 9.72
CA LYS A 245 -10.11 -20.08 9.57
C LYS A 245 -9.48 -19.04 8.64
N CYS A 246 -10.13 -18.74 7.51
CA CYS A 246 -9.69 -17.67 6.61
C CYS A 246 -9.53 -16.33 7.33
N LYS A 247 -10.48 -16.00 8.21
CA LYS A 247 -10.41 -14.78 9.03
C LYS A 247 -9.21 -14.81 9.98
N GLU A 248 -9.04 -15.91 10.72
CA GLU A 248 -7.90 -16.07 11.66
C GLU A 248 -6.53 -15.92 10.95
N ASP A 249 -6.37 -16.53 9.78
CA ASP A 249 -5.14 -16.44 9.00
C ASP A 249 -4.88 -15.01 8.52
N VAL A 250 -5.93 -14.33 8.06
CA VAL A 250 -5.83 -12.93 7.63
C VAL A 250 -5.51 -12.00 8.78
N ASP A 251 -6.13 -12.18 9.95
CA ASP A 251 -5.82 -11.39 11.15
C ASP A 251 -4.34 -11.56 11.53
N THR A 252 -3.83 -12.79 11.46
CA THR A 252 -2.41 -13.10 11.69
C THR A 252 -1.50 -12.40 10.68
N VAL A 253 -1.88 -12.38 9.40
CA VAL A 253 -1.10 -11.69 8.35
C VAL A 253 -1.14 -10.17 8.51
N ILE A 254 -2.29 -9.59 8.87
CA ILE A 254 -2.44 -8.16 9.12
C ILE A 254 -1.54 -7.73 10.29
N ASP A 255 -1.52 -8.50 11.37
CA ASP A 255 -0.66 -8.22 12.53
C ASP A 255 0.84 -8.21 12.14
N ARG A 256 1.27 -9.14 11.28
CA ARG A 256 2.64 -9.15 10.74
C ARG A 256 2.96 -7.94 9.87
N CYS A 257 1.95 -7.34 9.24
CA CYS A 257 2.10 -6.16 8.38
C CYS A 257 1.95 -4.82 9.13
N ILE A 258 1.80 -4.84 10.46
CA ILE A 258 1.52 -3.66 11.29
C ILE A 258 2.48 -2.48 11.05
N GLY A 259 3.76 -2.75 10.75
CA GLY A 259 4.76 -1.73 10.47
C GLY A 259 4.44 -0.86 9.25
N ALA A 260 3.59 -1.32 8.33
CA ALA A 260 3.12 -0.60 7.15
C ALA A 260 1.70 0.00 7.31
N GLY A 261 1.12 -0.11 8.51
CA GLY A 261 -0.25 0.31 8.81
C GLY A 261 -1.09 -0.86 9.33
N HIS A 262 -2.05 -0.56 10.20
CA HIS A 262 -2.87 -1.56 10.86
C HIS A 262 -4.33 -1.45 10.43
N LEU A 263 -4.71 -2.23 9.41
CA LEU A 263 -6.04 -2.15 8.79
C LEU A 263 -7.19 -2.28 9.79
N LEU A 264 -7.08 -3.19 10.77
CA LEU A 264 -8.13 -3.37 11.78
C LEU A 264 -8.24 -2.18 12.75
N GLU A 265 -7.12 -1.53 13.08
CA GLU A 265 -7.15 -0.34 13.94
C GLU A 265 -7.63 0.88 13.15
N ASP A 266 -7.35 0.97 11.84
CA ASP A 266 -7.98 1.96 10.95
C ASP A 266 -9.51 1.83 10.96
N ILE A 267 -10.03 0.61 10.78
CA ILE A 267 -11.48 0.35 10.83
C ILE A 267 -12.08 0.77 12.18
N MET A 268 -11.42 0.39 13.28
CA MET A 268 -11.83 0.79 14.61
C MET A 268 -11.78 2.31 14.83
N HIS A 269 -10.74 2.96 14.34
CA HIS A 269 -10.56 4.41 14.43
C HIS A 269 -11.70 5.14 13.73
N TYR A 270 -12.01 4.78 12.47
CA TYR A 270 -13.11 5.38 11.73
C TYR A 270 -14.46 5.15 12.42
N ARG A 271 -14.69 3.95 12.97
CA ARG A 271 -15.92 3.65 13.72
C ARG A 271 -16.05 4.54 14.96
N LYS A 272 -15.00 4.63 15.77
CA LYS A 272 -15.01 5.45 16.98
C LYS A 272 -15.19 6.93 16.64
N ALA A 273 -14.48 7.42 15.63
CA ALA A 273 -14.62 8.79 15.14
C ALA A 273 -16.06 9.10 14.69
N LEU A 274 -16.74 8.15 14.04
CA LEU A 274 -18.16 8.31 13.67
C LEU A 274 -19.12 8.32 14.87
N GLN A 275 -18.80 7.61 15.96
CA GLN A 275 -19.60 7.65 17.20
C GLN A 275 -19.43 8.98 17.94
N ASP A 276 -18.21 9.52 17.91
CA ASP A 276 -17.85 10.79 18.56
C ASP A 276 -18.21 12.01 17.68
N CYS A 277 -18.52 11.81 16.40
CA CYS A 277 -18.86 12.85 15.44
C CYS A 277 -20.17 13.56 15.82
N SER A 278 -20.17 14.89 15.76
CA SER A 278 -21.39 15.67 15.93
C SER A 278 -22.34 15.45 14.75
N HIS A 279 -23.65 15.61 15.00
CA HIS A 279 -24.68 15.45 13.97
C HIS A 279 -24.70 16.58 12.93
N ASP A 280 -23.98 17.69 13.17
CA ASP A 280 -24.00 18.89 12.32
C ASP A 280 -22.82 18.95 11.33
N ASP A 281 -21.88 18.00 11.39
CA ASP A 281 -20.70 17.93 10.52
C ASP A 281 -20.85 16.84 9.45
N ASP A 282 -21.71 17.13 8.46
CA ASP A 282 -22.03 16.20 7.37
C ASP A 282 -20.80 15.84 6.50
N GLU A 283 -19.85 16.78 6.32
CA GLU A 283 -18.65 16.55 5.52
C GLU A 283 -17.69 15.57 6.21
N THR A 284 -17.37 15.81 7.48
CA THR A 284 -16.54 14.89 8.27
C THR A 284 -17.22 13.53 8.40
N TRP A 285 -18.53 13.50 8.62
CA TRP A 285 -19.28 12.25 8.72
C TRP A 285 -19.19 11.44 7.41
N SER A 286 -19.41 12.10 6.27
CA SER A 286 -19.32 11.47 4.94
C SER A 286 -17.92 10.91 4.68
N TYR A 287 -16.88 11.69 4.97
CA TYR A 287 -15.49 11.27 4.83
C TYR A 287 -15.14 10.07 5.71
N LEU A 288 -15.52 10.11 7.00
CA LEU A 288 -15.24 9.01 7.94
C LEU A 288 -15.98 7.72 7.54
N MET A 289 -17.23 7.85 7.09
CA MET A 289 -18.03 6.72 6.62
C MET A 289 -17.43 6.09 5.37
N ASP A 290 -17.04 6.91 4.40
CA ASP A 290 -16.40 6.48 3.16
C ASP A 290 -15.07 5.77 3.43
N MET A 291 -14.17 6.38 4.20
CA MET A 291 -12.88 5.79 4.54
C MET A 291 -13.00 4.52 5.38
N GLY A 292 -13.93 4.49 6.35
CA GLY A 292 -14.21 3.30 7.15
C GLY A 292 -14.76 2.15 6.31
N THR A 293 -15.66 2.45 5.35
CA THR A 293 -16.20 1.46 4.42
C THR A 293 -15.11 0.91 3.49
N LYS A 294 -14.22 1.78 2.98
CA LYS A 294 -13.07 1.36 2.16
C LYS A 294 -12.09 0.49 2.94
N ALA A 295 -11.86 0.76 4.22
CA ALA A 295 -11.03 -0.09 5.08
C ALA A 295 -11.70 -1.47 5.31
N MET A 296 -13.00 -1.50 5.59
CA MET A 296 -13.79 -2.73 5.70
C MET A 296 -13.77 -3.56 4.41
N ARG A 297 -13.88 -2.91 3.25
CA ARG A 297 -13.84 -3.57 1.93
C ARG A 297 -12.49 -4.25 1.67
N ARG A 298 -11.38 -3.63 2.07
CA ARG A 298 -10.05 -4.28 2.02
C ARG A 298 -9.98 -5.51 2.90
N TYR A 299 -10.49 -5.44 4.13
CA TYR A 299 -10.51 -6.58 5.04
C TYR A 299 -11.39 -7.72 4.48
N PHE A 300 -12.56 -7.39 3.95
CA PHE A 300 -13.43 -8.32 3.23
C PHE A 300 -12.68 -9.05 2.10
N PHE A 301 -11.96 -8.32 1.26
CA PHE A 301 -11.21 -8.92 0.16
C PHE A 301 -10.06 -9.81 0.64
N LEU A 302 -9.34 -9.45 1.70
CA LEU A 302 -8.29 -10.33 2.25
C LEU A 302 -8.87 -11.67 2.74
N ILE A 303 -9.96 -11.66 3.50
CA ILE A 303 -10.61 -12.89 4.00
C ILE A 303 -11.11 -13.74 2.84
N THR A 304 -11.76 -13.09 1.87
CA THR A 304 -12.32 -13.76 0.71
C THR A 304 -11.21 -14.32 -0.19
N PHE A 305 -10.10 -13.60 -0.33
CA PHE A 305 -8.92 -14.04 -1.04
C PHE A 305 -8.25 -15.24 -0.37
N ARG A 306 -8.17 -15.29 0.97
CA ARG A 306 -7.72 -16.50 1.68
C ARG A 306 -8.63 -17.70 1.41
N SER A 307 -9.94 -17.49 1.41
CA SER A 307 -10.90 -18.55 1.02
C SER A 307 -10.71 -19.00 -0.42
N TYR A 308 -10.44 -18.07 -1.34
CA TYR A 308 -10.08 -18.37 -2.72
C TYR A 308 -8.85 -19.26 -2.77
N LEU A 309 -7.75 -18.90 -2.10
CA LEU A 309 -6.52 -19.71 -2.07
C LEU A 309 -6.75 -21.13 -1.51
N TYR A 310 -7.66 -21.31 -0.55
CA TYR A 310 -8.03 -22.65 -0.07
C TYR A 310 -8.84 -23.47 -1.07
N CYS A 311 -9.70 -22.82 -1.85
CA CYS A 311 -10.57 -23.53 -2.80
C CYS A 311 -9.87 -23.85 -4.11
N THR A 312 -8.81 -23.13 -4.42
CA THR A 312 -8.33 -22.93 -5.78
C THR A 312 -6.96 -23.57 -5.94
N SER A 313 -6.84 -24.50 -6.88
CA SER A 313 -5.54 -25.03 -7.32
C SER A 313 -4.90 -24.09 -8.36
N LEU A 314 -3.58 -24.18 -8.56
CA LEU A 314 -2.74 -23.29 -9.41
C LEU A 314 -3.20 -23.07 -10.88
N ARG A 315 -4.30 -23.66 -11.36
CA ARG A 315 -4.81 -23.59 -12.75
C ARG A 315 -6.21 -22.97 -12.90
N GLU A 316 -6.72 -22.33 -11.88
CA GLU A 316 -8.09 -21.83 -11.82
C GLU A 316 -8.25 -20.34 -12.20
N PRO A 317 -9.49 -19.84 -12.39
CA PRO A 317 -9.75 -18.44 -12.75
C PRO A 317 -9.13 -17.47 -11.75
N THR A 318 -8.79 -16.27 -12.21
CA THR A 318 -8.26 -15.20 -11.34
C THR A 318 -9.21 -14.89 -10.19
N PHE A 319 -8.71 -14.26 -9.11
CA PHE A 319 -9.55 -13.92 -7.96
C PHE A 319 -10.75 -13.06 -8.36
N ALA A 320 -10.58 -12.10 -9.27
CA ALA A 320 -11.69 -11.30 -9.78
C ALA A 320 -12.75 -12.17 -10.49
N SER A 321 -12.34 -13.10 -11.35
CA SER A 321 -13.28 -14.00 -12.02
C SER A 321 -13.96 -14.97 -11.05
N TRP A 322 -13.24 -15.42 -10.01
CA TRP A 322 -13.79 -16.25 -8.93
C TRP A 322 -14.83 -15.50 -8.08
N MET A 323 -14.61 -14.20 -7.85
CA MET A 323 -15.57 -13.30 -7.20
C MET A 323 -16.81 -13.06 -8.06
N GLU A 324 -16.64 -12.80 -9.36
CA GLU A 324 -17.75 -12.62 -10.31
C GLU A 324 -18.65 -13.85 -10.39
N ALA A 325 -18.08 -15.06 -10.28
CA ALA A 325 -18.82 -16.31 -10.26
C ALA A 325 -19.66 -16.52 -8.98
N ARG A 326 -19.54 -15.65 -7.97
CA ARG A 326 -20.19 -15.74 -6.65
C ARG A 326 -20.96 -14.45 -6.33
N PRO A 327 -22.16 -14.26 -6.93
CA PRO A 327 -22.95 -13.04 -6.76
C PRO A 327 -23.34 -12.79 -5.29
N GLU A 328 -23.42 -13.83 -4.46
CA GLU A 328 -23.63 -13.70 -3.02
C GLU A 328 -22.50 -12.94 -2.32
N LEU A 329 -21.24 -13.12 -2.76
CA LEU A 329 -20.09 -12.39 -2.22
C LEU A 329 -20.08 -10.94 -2.72
N GLY A 330 -20.44 -10.72 -3.99
CA GLY A 330 -20.64 -9.37 -4.52
C GLY A 330 -21.70 -8.59 -3.72
N HIS A 331 -22.85 -9.21 -3.48
CA HIS A 331 -23.92 -8.59 -2.69
C HIS A 331 -23.47 -8.26 -1.25
N LEU A 332 -22.72 -9.15 -0.59
CA LEU A 332 -22.18 -8.85 0.74
C LEU A 332 -21.18 -7.68 0.71
N CYS A 333 -20.30 -7.65 -0.29
CA CYS A 333 -19.28 -6.60 -0.44
C CYS A 333 -19.93 -5.22 -0.66
N ASP A 334 -20.94 -5.14 -1.52
CA ASP A 334 -21.60 -3.86 -1.87
C ASP A 334 -22.51 -3.34 -0.75
N ASN A 335 -22.86 -4.18 0.22
CA ASN A 335 -23.70 -3.83 1.36
C ASN A 335 -22.91 -3.77 2.68
N LEU A 336 -21.58 -3.72 2.64
CA LEU A 336 -20.74 -3.54 3.82
C LEU A 336 -21.09 -2.25 4.55
N LYS A 337 -21.36 -2.35 5.84
CA LYS A 337 -21.64 -1.21 6.71
C LYS A 337 -20.68 -1.21 7.88
N LEU A 338 -20.11 -0.04 8.14
CA LEU A 338 -19.48 0.21 9.42
C LEU A 338 -20.61 0.41 10.45
N ASP A 339 -20.92 -0.66 11.20
CA ASP A 339 -21.97 -0.61 12.23
C ASP A 339 -21.70 0.54 13.20
N LYS A 340 -22.76 1.28 13.58
CA LYS A 340 -22.70 2.28 14.64
C LYS A 340 -22.41 1.65 15.99
#